data_AF-A0A095SJ74-F1
#
_entry.id   AF-A0A095SJ74-F1
#
_cell.length_a   1.000
_cell.length_b   1.000
_cell.length_c   1.000
_cell.angle_alpha   90.00
_cell.angle_beta   90.00
_cell.angle_gamma   90.00
#
_symmetry.space_group_name_H-M   'P 1'
#
loop_
_entity.id
_entity.type
_entity.pdbx_description
1 polymer ?
#
loop_
_entity_poly.entity_id
_entity_poly.type
_entity_poly.pdbx_seq_one_letter_code
_entity_poly.pdbx_strand_id
1 'polypeptide(L)'
;KELFRDSLALLQESIANDFVLSEAGHPPESSPGLYGDSRFFPATGTFWLGNTCNTWTAKKLSAAGIPLHRLTFSAGSVLRQLTDQAACQPAINN
;
A
#
# COMPACT_ATOMS: atom_id res chain seq x y z
N LYS A 1 -18.59 10.18 1.68
CA LYS A 1 -17.87 10.33 0.38
C LYS A 1 -16.53 11.06 0.49
N GLU A 2 -16.41 12.13 1.31
CA GLU A 2 -15.11 12.81 1.53
C GLU A 2 -14.08 11.92 2.24
N LEU A 3 -14.46 11.24 3.32
CA LEU A 3 -13.58 10.35 4.08
C LEU A 3 -12.85 9.28 3.20
N PHE A 4 -13.54 8.75 2.19
CA PHE A 4 -12.96 7.77 1.26
C PHE A 4 -11.94 8.40 0.31
N ARG A 5 -12.19 9.64 -0.14
CA ARG A 5 -11.22 10.40 -0.95
C ARG A 5 -9.97 10.72 -0.15
N ASP A 6 -10.13 11.05 1.12
CA ASP A 6 -9.01 11.35 2.01
C ASP A 6 -8.15 10.09 2.25
N SER A 7 -8.78 8.94 2.52
CA SER A 7 -8.06 7.67 2.64
C SER A 7 -7.35 7.24 1.35
N LEU A 8 -7.97 7.46 0.18
CA LEU A 8 -7.33 7.16 -1.10
C LEU A 8 -6.11 8.06 -1.34
N ALA A 9 -6.22 9.36 -1.04
CA ALA A 9 -5.11 10.30 -1.18
C ALA A 9 -3.94 9.91 -0.26
N LEU A 10 -4.21 9.58 1.01
CA LEU A 10 -3.19 9.10 1.95
C LEU A 10 -2.53 7.81 1.49
N LEU A 11 -3.29 6.88 0.89
CA LEU A 11 -2.75 5.65 0.33
C LEU A 11 -1.81 5.95 -0.85
N GLN A 12 -2.24 6.80 -1.78
CA GLN A 12 -1.46 7.18 -2.94
C GLN A 12 -0.16 7.89 -2.55
N GLU A 13 -0.22 8.83 -1.62
CA GLU A 13 0.94 9.53 -1.07
C GLU A 13 1.90 8.55 -0.38
N SER A 14 1.37 7.65 0.45
CA SER A 14 2.19 6.64 1.13
C SER A 14 2.92 5.74 0.14
N ILE A 15 2.28 5.33 -0.95
CA ILE A 15 2.91 4.53 -2.01
C ILE A 15 3.93 5.36 -2.78
N ALA A 16 3.62 6.61 -3.12
CA ALA A 16 4.52 7.52 -3.83
C ALA A 16 5.85 7.73 -3.08
N ASN A 17 5.79 7.83 -1.75
CA ASN A 17 6.96 8.00 -0.89
C ASN A 17 7.94 6.80 -0.90
N ASP A 18 7.52 5.63 -1.40
CA ASP A 18 8.47 4.53 -1.60
C ASP A 18 9.25 4.66 -2.90
N PHE A 19 8.81 5.46 -3.87
CA PHE A 19 9.57 5.63 -5.10
C PHE A 19 10.66 6.68 -4.92
N VAL A 20 11.77 6.49 -5.64
CA VAL A 20 12.70 7.61 -5.85
C VAL A 20 12.01 8.54 -6.82
N LEU A 21 11.72 9.77 -6.40
CA LEU A 21 11.10 10.78 -7.25
C LEU A 21 12.14 11.80 -7.71
N SER A 22 11.98 12.30 -8.92
CA SER A 22 12.70 13.48 -9.42
C SER A 22 12.31 14.74 -8.64
N GLU A 23 13.06 15.83 -8.82
CA GLU A 23 12.72 17.14 -8.24
C GLU A 23 11.31 17.63 -8.64
N ALA A 24 10.80 17.18 -9.79
CA ALA A 24 9.46 17.47 -10.26
C ALA A 24 8.37 16.58 -9.64
N GLY A 25 8.71 15.68 -8.70
CA GLY A 25 7.77 14.77 -8.04
C GLY A 25 7.36 13.55 -8.87
N HIS A 26 8.01 13.30 -10.01
CA HIS A 26 7.70 12.17 -10.89
C HIS A 26 8.71 11.03 -10.73
N PRO A 27 8.30 9.77 -10.83
CA PRO A 27 9.24 8.65 -10.92
C PRO A 27 10.19 8.84 -12.12
N PRO A 28 11.47 8.48 -12.01
CA PRO A 28 12.42 8.49 -13.12
C PRO A 28 12.04 7.45 -14.17
N GLU A 29 12.79 7.41 -15.29
CA GLU A 29 12.56 6.44 -16.34
C GLU A 29 12.50 5.00 -15.80
N SER A 30 11.45 4.30 -16.21
CA SER A 30 11.20 2.94 -15.77
C SER A 30 11.92 1.93 -16.65
N SER A 31 12.34 0.83 -16.03
CA SER A 31 12.85 -0.34 -16.77
C SER A 31 11.71 -1.30 -17.13
N PRO A 32 11.84 -2.12 -18.19
CA PRO A 32 10.85 -3.16 -18.50
C PRO A 32 10.65 -4.13 -17.33
N GLY A 33 9.39 -4.44 -17.02
CA GLY A 33 9.02 -5.43 -16.01
C GLY A 33 8.98 -6.86 -16.55
N LEU A 34 8.69 -7.82 -15.66
CA LEU A 34 8.67 -9.25 -16.00
C LEU A 34 7.43 -9.71 -16.79
N TYR A 35 6.36 -8.91 -16.79
CA TYR A 35 5.05 -9.31 -17.33
C TYR A 35 4.48 -8.23 -18.25
N GLY A 36 4.24 -8.56 -19.53
CA GLY A 36 3.56 -7.67 -20.49
C GLY A 36 4.05 -6.22 -20.44
N ASP A 37 3.13 -5.28 -20.23
CA ASP A 37 3.42 -3.84 -20.13
C ASP A 37 3.89 -3.38 -18.73
N SER A 38 4.29 -4.29 -17.84
CA SER A 38 4.81 -3.93 -16.53
C SER A 38 6.12 -3.15 -16.62
N ARG A 39 6.41 -2.39 -15.56
CA ARG A 39 7.56 -1.48 -15.44
C ARG A 39 8.14 -1.55 -14.04
N PHE A 40 9.46 -1.47 -13.92
CA PHE A 40 10.19 -1.33 -12.67
C PHE A 40 10.60 0.12 -12.46
N PHE A 41 10.30 0.65 -11.27
CA PHE A 41 10.70 1.98 -10.84
C PHE A 41 11.68 1.87 -9.67
N PRO A 42 12.72 2.71 -9.63
CA PRO A 42 13.59 2.80 -8.46
C PRO A 42 12.77 3.17 -7.21
N ALA A 43 13.01 2.44 -6.12
CA ALA A 43 12.29 2.63 -4.86
C ALA A 43 13.27 2.75 -3.69
N THR A 44 12.87 3.50 -2.67
CA THR A 44 13.54 3.60 -1.38
C THR A 44 13.08 2.42 -0.50
N GLY A 45 14.04 1.60 -0.07
CA GLY A 45 13.78 0.43 0.76
C GLY A 45 14.38 -0.86 0.18
N THR A 46 14.58 -1.85 1.04
CA THR A 46 15.17 -3.13 0.66
C THR A 46 14.19 -4.24 1.01
N PHE A 47 13.91 -5.09 0.02
CA PHE A 47 13.16 -6.31 0.23
C PHE A 47 14.01 -7.28 1.04
N TRP A 48 13.60 -7.56 2.27
CA TRP A 48 14.19 -8.60 3.12
C TRP A 48 13.08 -9.28 3.94
N LEU A 49 13.41 -10.30 4.73
CA LEU A 49 12.46 -11.19 5.40
C LEU A 49 11.41 -10.48 6.30
N GLY A 50 11.65 -9.24 6.73
CA GLY A 50 10.76 -8.38 7.52
C GLY A 50 10.11 -7.22 6.74
N ASN A 51 10.38 -7.13 5.44
CA ASN A 51 9.81 -6.21 4.46
C ASN A 51 9.38 -7.01 3.22
N THR A 52 8.55 -8.04 3.45
CA THR A 52 7.88 -8.79 2.38
C THR A 52 6.77 -7.95 1.76
N CYS A 53 6.28 -8.35 0.58
CA CYS A 53 5.12 -7.72 -0.06
C CYS A 53 3.91 -7.66 0.88
N ASN A 54 3.70 -8.66 1.73
CA ASN A 54 2.57 -8.70 2.67
C ASN A 54 2.71 -7.69 3.80
N THR A 55 3.91 -7.61 4.40
CA THR A 55 4.21 -6.61 5.43
C THR A 55 4.19 -5.18 4.87
N TRP A 56 4.63 -5.02 3.62
CA TRP A 56 4.58 -3.76 2.89
C TRP A 56 3.12 -3.31 2.69
N THR A 57 2.26 -4.18 2.16
CA THR A 57 0.83 -3.91 1.97
C THR A 57 0.14 -3.52 3.28
N ALA A 58 0.43 -4.25 4.36
CA ALA A 58 -0.13 -3.94 5.68
C ALA A 58 0.27 -2.53 6.18
N LYS A 59 1.53 -2.13 5.96
CA LYS A 59 2.01 -0.78 6.32
C LYS A 59 1.31 0.32 5.51
N LYS A 60 1.10 0.12 4.20
CA LYS A 60 0.44 1.12 3.33
C LYS A 60 -1.02 1.32 3.68
N LEU A 61 -1.75 0.23 3.91
CA LEU A 61 -3.14 0.29 4.36
C LEU A 61 -3.26 0.95 5.75
N SER A 62 -2.30 0.68 6.65
CA SER A 62 -2.24 1.37 7.95
C SER A 62 -1.96 2.86 7.83
N ALA A 63 -1.14 3.30 6.87
CA ALA A 63 -0.91 4.72 6.61
C ALA A 63 -2.17 5.41 6.04
N ALA A 64 -3.03 4.66 5.35
CA ALA A 64 -4.32 5.13 4.83
C ALA A 64 -5.45 5.12 5.89
N GLY A 65 -5.14 4.80 7.15
CA GLY A 65 -6.10 4.79 8.26
C GLY A 65 -6.79 3.44 8.52
N ILE A 66 -6.36 2.36 7.88
CA ILE A 66 -6.91 1.01 8.10
C ILE A 66 -5.99 0.25 9.08
N PRO A 67 -6.40 0.06 10.36
CA PRO A 67 -5.49 -0.43 11.41
C PRO A 67 -5.16 -1.91 11.23
N LEU A 68 -4.14 -2.25 10.45
CA LEU A 68 -3.67 -3.62 10.26
C LEU A 68 -2.47 -3.95 11.16
N HIS A 69 -2.38 -5.21 11.60
CA HIS A 69 -1.20 -5.72 12.29
C HIS A 69 -0.01 -5.79 11.31
N ARG A 70 1.09 -5.14 11.68
CA ARG A 70 2.29 -5.02 10.84
C ARG A 70 3.05 -6.34 10.62
N LEU A 71 2.80 -7.36 11.45
CA LEU A 71 3.44 -8.68 11.37
C LEU A 71 2.62 -9.68 10.54
N THR A 72 2.26 -9.25 9.33
CA THR A 72 1.44 -10.07 8.43
C THR A 72 2.33 -10.73 7.38
N PHE A 73 2.62 -12.02 7.58
CA PHE A 73 3.57 -12.77 6.74
C PHE A 73 2.95 -13.33 5.46
N SER A 74 1.62 -13.53 5.42
CA SER A 74 0.90 -14.09 4.27
C SER A 74 -0.19 -13.15 3.76
N ALA A 75 -0.47 -13.22 2.45
CA ALA A 75 -1.57 -12.47 1.83
C ALA A 75 -2.92 -12.81 2.46
N GLY A 76 -3.14 -14.09 2.81
CA GLY A 76 -4.36 -14.54 3.48
C GLY A 76 -4.58 -13.87 4.85
N SER A 77 -3.51 -13.58 5.59
CA SER A 77 -3.62 -12.89 6.87
C SER A 77 -3.92 -11.39 6.70
N VAL A 78 -3.46 -10.74 5.61
CA VAL A 78 -3.86 -9.36 5.27
C VAL A 78 -5.35 -9.32 4.95
N LEU A 79 -5.78 -10.20 4.03
CA LEU A 79 -7.17 -10.26 3.57
C LEU A 79 -8.12 -10.58 4.73
N ARG A 80 -7.74 -11.50 5.62
CA ARG A 80 -8.56 -11.84 6.79
C ARG A 80 -8.78 -10.66 7.73
N GLN A 81 -7.73 -9.88 8.01
CA GLN A 81 -7.87 -8.68 8.85
C GLN A 81 -8.79 -7.63 8.20
N LEU A 82 -8.71 -7.46 6.88
CA LEU A 82 -9.62 -6.57 6.14
C LEU A 82 -11.07 -7.06 6.18
N THR A 83 -11.31 -8.35 5.99
CA THR A 83 -12.67 -8.92 6.05
C THR A 83 -13.25 -8.83 7.45
N ASP A 84 -12.44 -9.09 8.48
CA ASP A 84 -12.87 -9.01 9.88
C ASP A 84 -13.23 -7.56 10.25
N GLN A 85 -12.45 -6.57 9.78
CA GLN A 85 -12.77 -5.15 9.98
C GLN A 85 -14.03 -4.73 9.23
N ALA A 86 -14.17 -5.12 7.96
CA ALA A 86 -15.37 -4.82 7.18
C ALA A 86 -16.63 -5.46 7.80
N ALA A 87 -16.52 -6.63 8.42
CA ALA A 87 -17.61 -7.30 9.12
C ALA A 87 -17.95 -6.66 10.47
N CYS A 88 -16.96 -6.09 11.17
CA CYS A 88 -17.16 -5.40 12.45
C CYS A 88 -17.49 -3.90 12.30
N GLN A 89 -17.29 -3.30 11.13
CA GLN A 89 -17.74 -1.94 10.86
C GLN A 89 -19.26 -1.96 10.68
N PRO A 90 -20.06 -1.41 11.62
CA PRO A 90 -21.48 -1.24 11.34
C PRO A 90 -21.58 -0.31 10.12
N ALA A 91 -22.56 -0.55 9.25
CA ALA A 91 -22.79 0.29 8.08
C ALA A 91 -22.90 1.76 8.51
N ILE A 92 -21.83 2.53 8.33
CA ILE A 92 -21.81 3.96 8.64
C ILE A 92 -22.49 4.62 7.45
N ASN A 93 -23.82 4.57 7.47
CA ASN A 93 -24.68 5.22 6.50
C ASN A 93 -24.60 6.73 6.73
N ASN A 94 -24.10 7.47 5.75
CA ASN A 94 -24.47 8.87 5.52
C ASN A 94 -24.44 9.17 4.02
#